data_AF-A0A9D8H5U7-F1
#
_entry.id   AF-A0A9D8H5U7-F1
#
_cell.length_a   1.000
_cell.length_b   1.000
_cell.length_c   1.000
_cell.angle_alpha   90.00
_cell.angle_beta   90.00
_cell.angle_gamma   90.00
#
_symmetry.space_group_name_H-M   'P 1'
#
loop_
_entity.id
_entity.type
_entity.pdbx_description
1 polymer ?
#
loop_
_entity_poly.entity_id
_entity_poly.type
_entity_poly.pdbx_seq_one_letter_code
_entity_poly.pdbx_strand_id
1 'polypeptide(L)'
;MSVEGRRAARFAVVGVGNTVITLALYALLVSLGVHYAAAAAIAWSAGALNGYSWNRIWTFSRAAHRATMMGKYLAVAVFGLSLNTALLALLVAGLGAGEFVGEIVALPIVVLTTFSLNRHWTFGPHLRELAASRASR
;
A
#
# COMPACT_ATOMS: atom_id res chain seq x y z
N MET A 1 -23.21 9.03 2.60
CA MET A 1 -22.17 8.06 2.12
C MET A 1 -22.57 6.64 2.47
N SER A 2 -22.45 5.69 1.53
CA SER A 2 -22.63 4.26 1.81
C SER A 2 -21.58 3.75 2.83
N VAL A 3 -21.87 2.65 3.52
CA VAL A 3 -20.94 2.03 4.49
C VAL A 3 -19.58 1.73 3.85
N GLU A 4 -19.57 1.36 2.57
CA GLU A 4 -18.35 1.07 1.82
C GLU A 4 -17.59 2.32 1.37
N GLY A 5 -18.28 3.39 0.98
CA GLY A 5 -17.63 4.67 0.70
C GLY A 5 -16.84 5.19 1.90
N ARG A 6 -17.36 4.99 3.12
CA ARG A 6 -16.63 5.29 4.37
C ARG A 6 -15.41 4.40 4.58
N ARG A 7 -15.46 3.12 4.20
CA ARG A 7 -14.31 2.20 4.30
C ARG A 7 -13.23 2.56 3.30
N ALA A 8 -13.59 2.91 2.06
CA ALA A 8 -12.65 3.37 1.05
C ALA A 8 -11.93 4.66 1.47
N ALA A 9 -12.66 5.61 2.08
CA ALA A 9 -12.05 6.83 2.62
C ALA A 9 -11.07 6.54 3.77
N ARG A 10 -11.46 5.69 4.73
CA ARG A 10 -10.54 5.27 5.82
C ARG A 10 -9.30 4.55 5.29
N PHE A 11 -9.48 3.68 4.31
CA PHE A 11 -8.37 3.00 3.63
C PHE A 11 -7.42 4.01 2.97
N ALA A 12 -7.95 5.03 2.29
CA ALA A 12 -7.13 6.08 1.69
C ALA A 12 -6.34 6.87 2.75
N VAL A 13 -6.96 7.23 3.88
CA VAL A 13 -6.30 7.91 5.00
C VAL A 13 -5.17 7.05 5.58
N VAL A 14 -5.42 5.77 5.81
CA VAL A 14 -4.40 4.81 6.27
C VAL A 14 -3.27 4.70 5.24
N GLY A 15 -3.61 4.67 3.94
CA GLY A 15 -2.63 4.65 2.85
C GLY A 15 -1.67 5.85 2.87
N VAL A 16 -2.20 7.07 3.02
CA VAL A 16 -1.38 8.29 3.15
C VAL A 16 -0.46 8.19 4.36
N GLY A 17 -0.98 7.75 5.51
CA GLY A 17 -0.17 7.54 6.73
C GLY A 17 0.97 6.54 6.51
N ASN A 18 0.70 5.44 5.81
CA ASN A 18 1.74 4.45 5.50
C ASN A 18 2.81 5.01 4.59
N THR A 19 2.44 5.78 3.56
CA THR A 19 3.41 6.43 2.66
C THR A 19 4.33 7.38 3.42
N VAL A 20 3.79 8.17 4.35
CA VAL A 20 4.60 9.06 5.21
C VAL A 20 5.56 8.25 6.08
N ILE A 21 5.10 7.17 6.72
CA ILE A 21 5.94 6.29 7.53
C ILE A 21 7.06 5.67 6.68
N THR A 22 6.73 5.16 5.49
CA THR A 22 7.71 4.55 4.57
C THR A 22 8.77 5.57 4.14
N LEU A 23 8.38 6.76 3.70
CA LEU A 23 9.34 7.79 3.31
C LEU A 23 10.23 8.25 4.47
N ALA A 24 9.64 8.52 5.63
CA ALA A 24 10.38 8.96 6.80
C ALA A 24 11.38 7.90 7.29
N LEU A 25 10.96 6.64 7.34
CA LEU A 25 11.81 5.54 7.76
C LEU A 25 12.91 5.24 6.73
N TYR A 26 12.58 5.31 5.43
CA TYR A 26 13.58 5.17 4.37
C TYR A 26 14.67 6.24 4.48
N ALA A 27 14.27 7.52 4.58
CA ALA A 27 15.20 8.63 4.70
C ALA A 27 16.10 8.50 5.94
N LEU A 28 15.51 8.11 7.08
CA LEU A 28 16.25 7.86 8.31
C LEU A 28 17.28 6.74 8.13
N LEU A 29 16.88 5.58 7.60
CA LEU A 29 17.78 4.43 7.45
C LEU A 29 18.94 4.74 6.49
N VAL A 30 18.67 5.39 5.36
CA VAL A 30 19.71 5.82 4.42
C VAL A 30 20.66 6.83 5.08
N SER A 31 20.14 7.78 5.87
CA SER A 31 20.98 8.74 6.60
C SER A 31 21.91 8.10 7.65
N LEU A 32 21.55 6.91 8.13
CA LEU A 32 22.35 6.10 9.05
C LEU A 32 23.33 5.16 8.31
N GLY A 33 23.42 5.24 6.99
CA GLY A 33 24.32 4.42 6.16
C GLY A 33 23.81 3.01 5.87
N VAL A 34 22.53 2.72 6.13
CA VAL A 34 21.92 1.45 5.70
C VAL A 34 21.81 1.43 4.19
N HIS A 35 22.25 0.34 3.57
CA HIS A 35 22.17 0.14 2.12
C HIS A 35 20.74 0.39 1.61
N TYR A 36 20.59 1.22 0.58
CA TYR A 36 19.29 1.71 0.10
C TYR A 36 18.24 0.63 -0.13
N ALA A 37 18.62 -0.52 -0.72
CA ALA A 37 17.70 -1.61 -0.98
C ALA A 37 17.15 -2.23 0.32
N ALA A 38 18.00 -2.37 1.35
CA ALA A 38 17.58 -2.84 2.66
C ALA A 38 16.70 -1.79 3.37
N ALA A 39 17.08 -0.51 3.27
CA ALA A 39 16.29 0.60 3.78
C ALA A 39 14.88 0.63 3.18
N ALA A 40 14.76 0.49 1.85
CA ALA A 40 13.48 0.44 1.14
C ALA A 40 12.63 -0.76 1.57
N ALA A 41 13.22 -1.95 1.66
CA ALA A 41 12.51 -3.15 2.09
C ALA A 41 11.97 -3.04 3.52
N ILE A 42 12.78 -2.52 4.46
CA ILE A 42 12.39 -2.29 5.85
C ILE A 42 11.28 -1.24 5.92
N ALA A 43 11.46 -0.12 5.22
CA ALA A 43 10.51 0.99 5.21
C ALA A 43 9.15 0.61 4.61
N TRP A 44 9.14 -0.13 3.50
CA TRP A 44 7.93 -0.65 2.88
C TRP A 44 7.21 -1.62 3.83
N SER A 45 7.96 -2.53 4.45
CA SER A 45 7.40 -3.52 5.38
C SER A 45 6.77 -2.84 6.60
N ALA A 46 7.42 -1.83 7.17
CA ALA A 46 6.89 -1.06 8.30
C ALA A 46 5.58 -0.33 7.92
N GLY A 47 5.54 0.32 6.75
CA GLY A 47 4.34 0.96 6.22
C GLY A 47 3.20 -0.03 5.99
N ALA A 48 3.51 -1.20 5.41
CA ALA A 48 2.54 -2.27 5.18
C ALA A 48 1.98 -2.86 6.49
N LEU A 49 2.83 -3.05 7.51
CA LEU A 49 2.42 -3.55 8.82
C LEU A 49 1.55 -2.54 9.59
N ASN A 50 1.92 -1.26 9.55
CA ASN A 50 1.09 -0.19 10.09
C ASN A 50 -0.28 -0.18 9.39
N GLY A 51 -0.27 -0.24 8.06
CA GLY A 51 -1.46 -0.30 7.24
C GLY A 51 -2.35 -1.49 7.57
N TYR A 52 -1.76 -2.68 7.73
CA TYR A 52 -2.46 -3.88 8.13
C TYR A 52 -3.15 -3.69 9.48
N SER A 53 -2.43 -3.17 10.48
CA SER A 53 -2.95 -2.95 11.83
C SER A 53 -4.14 -2.00 11.84
N TRP A 54 -4.00 -0.83 11.22
CA TRP A 54 -5.08 0.15 11.13
C TRP A 54 -6.26 -0.36 10.30
N ASN A 55 -5.99 -1.01 9.19
CA ASN A 55 -7.05 -1.60 8.38
C ASN A 55 -7.80 -2.71 9.12
N ARG A 56 -7.09 -3.52 9.90
CA ARG A 56 -7.65 -4.62 10.70
C ARG A 56 -8.52 -4.11 11.85
N ILE A 57 -8.14 -3.02 12.51
CA ILE A 57 -8.78 -2.51 13.74
C ILE A 57 -9.85 -1.46 13.42
N TRP A 58 -9.69 -0.67 12.35
CA TRP A 58 -10.57 0.46 12.05
C TRP A 58 -11.35 0.30 10.74
N THR A 59 -10.68 -0.06 9.64
CA THR A 59 -11.31 -0.13 8.31
C THR A 59 -12.24 -1.35 8.19
N PHE A 60 -11.81 -2.52 8.69
CA PHE A 60 -12.51 -3.80 8.52
C PHE A 60 -13.02 -4.45 9.81
N SER A 61 -13.07 -3.71 10.92
CA SER A 61 -13.48 -4.28 12.22
C SER A 61 -14.87 -4.93 12.23
N ARG A 62 -15.77 -4.52 11.32
CA ARG A 62 -17.11 -5.07 11.15
C ARG A 62 -17.41 -5.50 9.72
N ALA A 63 -16.39 -5.90 8.96
CA ALA A 63 -16.58 -6.40 7.60
C ALA A 63 -16.93 -7.90 7.60
N ALA A 64 -18.06 -8.27 7.00
CA ALA A 64 -18.24 -9.64 6.52
C ALA A 64 -17.08 -9.94 5.55
N HIS A 65 -16.37 -11.05 5.71
CA HIS A 65 -15.16 -11.42 4.94
C HIS A 65 -13.85 -10.69 5.29
N ARG A 66 -13.69 -10.21 6.54
CA ARG A 66 -12.44 -9.59 7.04
C ARG A 66 -11.19 -10.42 6.75
N ALA A 67 -11.22 -11.74 6.97
CA ALA A 67 -10.06 -12.61 6.75
C ALA A 67 -9.62 -12.61 5.28
N THR A 68 -10.56 -12.76 4.35
CA THR A 68 -10.31 -12.69 2.91
C THR A 68 -9.78 -11.33 2.48
N MET A 69 -10.34 -10.23 2.97
CA MET A 69 -9.87 -8.88 2.66
C MET A 69 -8.44 -8.63 3.18
N MET A 70 -8.12 -9.14 4.38
CA MET A 70 -6.77 -9.03 4.95
C MET A 70 -5.75 -9.91 4.23
N GLY A 71 -6.14 -11.11 3.78
CA GLY A 71 -5.31 -11.96 2.94
C GLY A 71 -4.97 -11.30 1.59
N LYS A 72 -5.97 -10.70 0.93
CA LYS A 72 -5.75 -9.93 -0.31
C LYS A 72 -4.87 -8.70 -0.07
N TYR A 73 -5.08 -7.96 1.02
CA TYR A 73 -4.22 -6.82 1.36
C TYR A 73 -2.76 -7.24 1.56
N LEU A 74 -2.52 -8.35 2.27
CA LEU A 74 -1.17 -8.88 2.47
C LEU A 74 -0.54 -9.33 1.14
N ALA A 75 -1.30 -9.99 0.27
CA ALA A 75 -0.83 -10.36 -1.06
C ALA A 75 -0.42 -9.14 -1.90
N VAL A 76 -1.22 -8.06 -1.86
CA VAL A 76 -0.88 -6.80 -2.54
C VAL A 76 0.34 -6.13 -1.89
N ALA A 77 0.51 -6.22 -0.57
CA ALA A 77 1.67 -5.67 0.13
C ALA A 77 2.98 -6.40 -0.25
N VAL A 78 2.94 -7.73 -0.34
CA VAL A 78 4.07 -8.54 -0.82
C VAL A 78 4.39 -8.22 -2.29
N PHE A 79 3.37 -8.11 -3.14
CA PHE A 79 3.56 -7.67 -4.52
C PHE A 79 4.21 -6.28 -4.59
N GLY A 80 3.76 -5.34 -3.76
CA GLY A 80 4.34 -4.00 -3.69
C GLY A 80 5.81 -4.01 -3.27
N LEU A 81 6.19 -4.88 -2.33
CA LEU A 81 7.59 -5.03 -1.91
C LEU A 81 8.46 -5.51 -3.08
N SER A 82 7.99 -6.53 -3.81
CA SER A 82 8.69 -7.05 -4.99
C SER A 82 8.79 -6.00 -6.09
N LEU A 83 7.70 -5.26 -6.34
CA LEU A 83 7.66 -4.20 -7.35
C LEU A 83 8.60 -3.04 -7.00
N ASN A 84 8.59 -2.57 -5.74
CA ASN A 84 9.49 -1.52 -5.28
C ASN A 84 10.95 -1.93 -5.41
N THR A 85 11.30 -3.14 -4.95
CA THR A 85 12.65 -3.69 -5.09
C THR A 85 13.09 -3.76 -6.55
N ALA A 86 12.22 -4.25 -7.45
CA ALA A 86 12.54 -4.38 -8.87
C ALA A 86 12.73 -3.02 -9.56
N LEU A 87 11.85 -2.05 -9.28
CA LEU A 87 11.97 -0.70 -9.82
C LEU A 87 13.23 0.01 -9.31
N LEU A 88 13.54 -0.15 -8.04
CA LEU A 88 14.72 0.47 -7.43
C LEU A 88 16.01 -0.13 -8.00
N ALA A 89 16.06 -1.45 -8.18
CA ALA A 89 17.18 -2.12 -8.85
C ALA A 89 17.33 -1.64 -10.30
N LEU A 90 16.23 -1.51 -11.05
CA LEU A 90 16.26 -0.99 -12.42
C LEU A 90 16.78 0.46 -12.48
N LEU A 91 16.28 1.33 -11.60
CA LEU A 91 16.64 2.75 -11.59
C LEU A 91 18.08 2.96 -11.15
N VAL A 92 18.51 2.30 -10.07
CA VAL A 92 19.85 2.51 -9.49
C VAL A 92 20.90 1.69 -10.23
N ALA A 93 20.73 0.38 -10.34
CA ALA A 93 21.75 -0.49 -10.94
C ALA A 93 21.66 -0.53 -12.47
N GLY A 94 20.46 -0.42 -13.05
CA GLY A 94 20.28 -0.45 -14.50
C GLY A 94 20.49 0.91 -15.18
N LEU A 95 19.98 1.99 -14.58
CA LEU A 95 19.99 3.33 -15.17
C LEU A 95 20.95 4.32 -14.49
N GLY A 96 21.65 3.91 -13.43
CA GLY A 96 22.64 4.73 -12.74
C GLY A 96 22.05 5.90 -11.95
N ALA A 97 20.76 5.87 -11.62
CA ALA A 97 20.15 6.89 -10.78
C ALA A 97 20.72 6.83 -9.36
N GLY A 98 20.84 8.00 -8.71
CA GLY A 98 21.17 8.05 -7.28
C GLY A 98 20.11 7.34 -6.44
N GLU A 99 20.54 6.64 -5.39
CA GLU A 99 19.68 5.79 -4.54
C GLU A 99 18.40 6.49 -4.08
N PHE A 100 18.55 7.74 -3.61
CA PHE A 100 17.44 8.57 -3.13
C PHE A 100 16.48 8.99 -4.24
N VAL A 101 17.01 9.33 -5.42
CA VAL A 101 16.21 9.69 -6.60
C VAL A 101 15.46 8.46 -7.11
N GLY A 102 16.10 7.31 -7.11
CA GLY A 102 15.49 6.03 -7.45
C GLY A 102 14.25 5.74 -6.60
N GLU A 103 14.34 5.90 -5.28
CA GLU A 103 13.20 5.66 -4.39
C GLU A 103 12.09 6.69 -4.56
N ILE A 104 12.43 7.98 -4.73
CA ILE A 104 11.45 9.04 -4.99
C ILE A 104 10.63 8.77 -6.26
N VAL A 105 11.23 8.15 -7.28
CA VAL A 105 10.54 7.81 -8.53
C VAL A 105 9.78 6.48 -8.39
N ALA A 106 10.38 5.47 -7.77
CA ALA A 106 9.77 4.15 -7.61
C ALA A 106 8.54 4.19 -6.71
N LEU A 107 8.62 4.89 -5.57
CA LEU A 107 7.60 4.80 -4.53
C LEU A 107 6.21 5.26 -5.01
N PRO A 108 6.03 6.39 -5.71
CA PRO A 108 4.73 6.78 -6.25
C PRO A 108 4.13 5.73 -7.19
N ILE A 109 4.95 5.11 -8.05
CA ILE A 109 4.49 4.06 -8.98
C ILE A 109 3.97 2.86 -8.20
N VAL A 110 4.72 2.43 -7.18
CA VAL A 110 4.34 1.28 -6.34
C VAL A 110 3.08 1.59 -5.54
N VAL A 111 3.00 2.78 -4.91
CA VAL A 111 1.84 3.22 -4.13
C VAL A 111 0.59 3.29 -5.01
N LEU A 112 0.66 3.89 -6.20
CA LEU A 112 -0.48 3.98 -7.11
C LEU A 112 -0.93 2.60 -7.61
N THR A 113 0.01 1.73 -7.92
CA THR A 113 -0.27 0.36 -8.37
C THR A 113 -0.95 -0.45 -7.27
N THR A 114 -0.36 -0.46 -6.07
CA THR A 114 -0.90 -1.21 -4.92
C THR A 114 -2.21 -0.63 -4.40
N PHE A 115 -2.39 0.69 -4.44
CA PHE A 115 -3.66 1.33 -4.14
C PHE A 115 -4.74 0.91 -5.14
N SER A 116 -4.42 0.91 -6.43
CA SER A 116 -5.34 0.49 -7.49
C SER A 116 -5.72 -0.99 -7.37
N LEU A 117 -4.76 -1.87 -7.09
CA LEU A 117 -5.04 -3.28 -6.84
C LEU A 117 -5.94 -3.48 -5.62
N ASN A 118 -5.66 -2.81 -4.51
CA ASN A 118 -6.53 -2.87 -3.33
C ASN A 118 -7.94 -2.34 -3.63
N ARG A 119 -8.04 -1.22 -4.35
CA ARG A 119 -9.33 -0.62 -4.73
C ARG A 119 -10.19 -1.57 -5.57
N HIS A 120 -9.62 -2.20 -6.59
CA HIS A 120 -10.39 -2.99 -7.55
C HIS A 120 -10.53 -4.47 -7.17
N TRP A 121 -9.54 -5.05 -6.49
CA TRP A 121 -9.52 -6.49 -6.19
C TRP A 121 -9.85 -6.81 -4.74
N THR A 122 -9.34 -6.01 -3.78
CA THR A 122 -9.66 -6.17 -2.35
C THR A 122 -11.06 -5.64 -2.06
N PHE A 123 -11.44 -4.47 -2.60
CA PHE A 123 -12.73 -3.82 -2.31
C PHE A 123 -13.75 -3.87 -3.44
N GLY A 124 -13.34 -4.12 -4.69
CA GLY A 124 -14.22 -4.04 -5.86
C GLY A 124 -15.44 -4.96 -5.85
N PRO A 125 -15.36 -6.23 -5.41
CA PRO A 125 -16.53 -7.13 -5.42
C PRO A 125 -17.71 -6.60 -4.60
N HIS A 126 -17.46 -5.98 -3.44
CA HIS A 126 -18.51 -5.44 -2.56
C HIS A 126 -19.11 -4.12 -3.09
N LEU A 127 -18.26 -3.25 -3.69
CA LEU A 127 -18.73 -1.99 -4.30
C LEU A 127 -19.72 -2.23 -5.46
N ARG A 128 -19.54 -3.33 -6.20
CA ARG A 128 -20.45 -3.74 -7.28
C ARG A 128 -21.79 -4.25 -6.74
N GLU A 129 -21.78 -4.96 -5.62
CA GLU A 129 -22.98 -5.49 -4.96
C GLU A 129 -23.86 -4.37 -4.37
N LEU A 130 -23.25 -3.30 -3.82
CA LEU A 130 -23.98 -2.11 -3.40
C LEU A 130 -24.52 -1.26 -4.55
N ALA A 131 -23.83 -1.21 -5.68
CA ALA A 131 -24.33 -0.53 -6.87
C ALA A 131 -25.56 -1.26 -7.43
N ALA A 132 -25.51 -2.60 -7.48
CA ALA A 132 -26.62 -3.44 -7.93
C ALA A 132 -27.86 -3.34 -7.02
N SER A 133 -27.68 -3.37 -5.69
CA SER A 133 -28.80 -3.26 -4.72
C SER A 133 -29.46 -1.89 -4.63
N ARG A 134 -28.80 -0.84 -5.16
CA ARG A 134 -29.38 0.51 -5.29
C ARG A 134 -30.09 0.71 -6.63
N ALA A 135 -29.73 -0.03 -7.66
CA ALA A 135 -30.40 0.00 -8.96
C ALA A 135 -31.73 -0.79 -8.96
N SER A 136 -31.93 -1.65 -7.96
CA SER A 136 -33.15 -2.46 -7.78
C SER A 136 -34.18 -1.89 -6.79
N ARG A 137 -33.98 -0.64 -6.32
CA ARG A 137 -34.93 0.12 -5.48
C ARG A 137 -35.35 1.38 -6.21
#